data_AF-A0A7S2LL70-F1
#
_entry.id   AF-A0A7S2LL70-F1
#
_cell.length_a   1.000
_cell.length_b   1.000
_cell.length_c   1.000
_cell.angle_alpha   90.00
_cell.angle_beta   90.00
_cell.angle_gamma   90.00
#
_symmetry.space_group_name_H-M   'P 1'
#
loop_
_entity.id
_entity.type
_entity.pdbx_description
1 polymer ?
#
loop_
_entity_poly.entity_id
_entity_poly.type
_entity_poly.pdbx_seq_one_letter_code
_entity_poly.pdbx_strand_id
1 'polypeptide(L)'
;MEGQVEDFYREIYADNQVDQEESAKVLAFFSSIAGRIPQSKIIWIRATAFRIAVEFLSEECDVEHNTAILRCVNAIVHCAELALLEPKDAPDDDEEEGDDIMEQVEECYRGVYTDGLVDGEESKELIDFFRDTVGASSLKRLITLRATAFRIASEFLSEEDNEVNIGLLRSINGVVHTLEYALMEPKQLVEPVVTVEPLDLGASLAEAVQHLWDLDSSNRCVPGEDYTLNVQEGKKPFQKYDAAPDPLFSHVDASVLRRRTYRLFAALLDNFVSETGVGETMTSHERQETWSFIHGIMRTAPMKFCHKYCVANGEDVPDDEGDFKKLLYNTWFKMYTRERGDGADSSGFEHVFSGEVKNGKVSGFHNWIQFYLEERKGNVDYKGYIKPRGRVEDVTNDDDHVLTIQFDWNGIEKMVGTSFIGVSPEFEIALYTMCFLLGEEENPVELNTGTDVFGLNVKCFRYAGNKIGTTFVEATEHYEA
;
A
#
# COMPACT_ATOMS: atom_id res chain seq x y z
N MET A 1 0.55 14.16 10.00
CA MET A 1 -0.19 13.06 10.67
C MET A 1 0.03 13.12 12.18
N GLU A 2 1.25 12.97 12.70
CA GLU A 2 1.47 12.97 14.17
C GLU A 2 0.99 14.26 14.85
N GLY A 3 1.38 15.44 14.35
CA GLY A 3 0.88 16.72 14.86
C GLY A 3 -0.65 16.88 14.75
N GLN A 4 -1.26 16.36 13.69
CA GLN A 4 -2.72 16.42 13.52
C GLN A 4 -3.47 15.56 14.54
N VAL A 5 -2.90 14.41 14.93
CA VAL A 5 -3.49 13.54 15.96
C VAL A 5 -3.38 14.20 17.34
N GLU A 6 -2.24 14.80 17.64
CA GLU A 6 -2.06 15.52 18.91
C GLU A 6 -2.98 16.73 19.03
N ASP A 7 -3.05 17.56 17.98
CA ASP A 7 -3.94 18.72 17.95
C ASP A 7 -5.41 18.31 18.11
N PHE A 8 -5.83 17.23 17.43
CA PHE A 8 -7.18 16.70 17.53
C PHE A 8 -7.52 16.20 18.94
N TYR A 9 -6.60 15.53 19.63
CA TYR A 9 -6.82 15.12 21.01
C TYR A 9 -6.93 16.31 21.96
N ARG A 10 -6.11 17.35 21.76
CA ARG A 10 -6.18 18.57 22.56
C ARG A 10 -7.52 19.29 22.42
N GLU A 11 -8.09 19.30 21.22
CA GLU A 11 -9.44 19.82 20.96
C GLU A 11 -10.48 19.06 21.78
N ILE A 12 -10.46 17.73 21.73
CA ILE A 12 -11.40 16.88 22.50
C ILE A 12 -11.27 17.10 24.01
N TYR A 13 -10.04 17.16 24.54
CA TYR A 13 -9.84 17.33 25.98
C TYR A 13 -10.14 18.74 26.48
N ALA A 14 -10.06 19.76 25.62
CA ALA A 14 -10.39 21.14 26.00
C ALA A 14 -11.89 21.30 26.33
N ASP A 15 -12.77 20.56 25.66
CA ASP A 15 -14.21 20.61 25.88
C ASP A 15 -14.67 19.79 27.10
N ASN A 16 -13.81 18.87 27.58
CA ASN A 16 -14.03 17.98 28.73
C ASN A 16 -15.39 17.21 28.69
N GLN A 17 -15.96 17.08 27.50
CA GLN A 17 -17.22 16.37 27.24
C GLN A 17 -17.10 15.67 25.90
N VAL A 18 -17.46 14.38 25.88
CA VAL A 18 -17.61 13.62 24.64
C VAL A 18 -19.02 13.08 24.60
N ASP A 19 -19.87 13.73 23.82
CA ASP A 19 -21.21 13.27 23.53
C ASP A 19 -21.22 12.36 22.28
N GLN A 20 -22.43 12.02 21.80
CA GLN A 20 -22.60 11.17 20.63
C GLN A 20 -22.11 11.84 19.33
N GLU A 21 -22.21 13.17 19.24
CA GLU A 21 -21.76 13.92 18.07
C GLU A 21 -20.23 13.98 18.04
N GLU A 22 -19.60 14.28 19.17
CA GLU A 22 -18.15 14.22 19.32
C GLU A 22 -17.61 12.83 19.03
N SER A 23 -18.21 11.77 19.59
CA SER A 23 -17.82 10.40 19.29
C SER A 23 -17.89 10.08 17.79
N ALA A 24 -18.90 10.60 17.08
CA ALA A 24 -19.00 10.45 15.64
C ALA A 24 -17.89 11.20 14.88
N LYS A 25 -17.50 12.40 15.34
CA LYS A 25 -16.35 13.13 14.79
C LYS A 25 -15.04 12.38 15.01
N VAL A 26 -14.81 11.84 16.21
CA VAL A 26 -13.62 11.02 16.52
C VAL A 26 -13.57 9.77 15.64
N LEU A 27 -14.70 9.07 15.49
CA LEU A 27 -14.77 7.91 14.60
C LEU A 27 -14.51 8.30 13.14
N ALA A 28 -15.07 9.40 12.66
CA ALA A 28 -14.84 9.89 11.31
C ALA A 28 -13.37 10.27 11.08
N PHE A 29 -12.74 10.91 12.07
CA PHE A 29 -11.32 11.20 12.05
C PHE A 29 -10.49 9.93 11.87
N PHE A 30 -10.65 8.93 12.75
CA PHE A 30 -9.91 7.67 12.64
C PHE A 30 -10.21 6.93 11.34
N SER A 31 -11.47 6.89 10.92
CA SER A 31 -11.85 6.28 9.63
C SER A 31 -11.15 6.95 8.45
N SER A 32 -10.98 8.27 8.49
CA SER A 32 -10.30 9.01 7.42
C SER A 32 -8.80 8.71 7.32
N ILE A 33 -8.16 8.35 8.44
CA ILE A 33 -6.72 8.06 8.50
C ILE A 33 -6.40 6.56 8.49
N ALA A 34 -7.39 5.69 8.67
CA ALA A 34 -7.21 4.24 8.78
C ALA A 34 -6.39 3.63 7.63
N GLY A 35 -6.66 4.03 6.38
CA GLY A 35 -5.91 3.55 5.20
C GLY A 35 -4.51 4.16 5.03
N ARG A 36 -4.17 5.18 5.83
CA ARG A 36 -2.91 5.95 5.73
C ARG A 36 -1.94 5.65 6.88
N ILE A 37 -2.44 5.10 8.00
CA ILE A 37 -1.62 4.80 9.18
C ILE A 37 -0.91 3.46 9.00
N PRO A 38 0.43 3.41 9.14
CA PRO A 38 1.14 2.14 9.24
C PRO A 38 0.61 1.33 10.44
N GLN A 39 0.41 0.03 10.29
CA GLN A 39 -0.09 -0.82 11.39
C GLN A 39 0.73 -0.69 12.68
N SER A 40 2.06 -0.50 12.56
CA SER A 40 2.97 -0.26 13.68
C SER A 40 2.71 1.04 14.47
N LYS A 41 1.91 1.97 13.92
CA LYS A 41 1.59 3.27 14.54
C LYS A 41 0.24 3.28 15.25
N ILE A 42 -0.57 2.22 15.19
CA ILE A 42 -1.86 2.17 15.91
C ILE A 42 -1.65 2.25 17.44
N ILE A 43 -0.66 1.49 17.95
CA ILE A 43 -0.27 1.55 19.36
C ILE A 43 0.18 2.96 19.74
N TRP A 44 0.92 3.64 18.86
CA TRP A 44 1.36 5.01 19.08
C TRP A 44 0.19 6.00 19.16
N ILE A 45 -0.82 5.86 18.29
CA ILE A 45 -2.03 6.70 18.28
C ILE A 45 -2.77 6.60 19.61
N ARG A 46 -2.98 5.37 20.11
CA ARG A 46 -3.62 5.12 21.39
C ARG A 46 -2.78 5.65 22.56
N ALA A 47 -1.50 5.31 22.63
CA ALA A 47 -0.60 5.76 23.68
C ALA A 47 -0.47 7.29 23.75
N THR A 48 -0.58 7.96 22.59
CA THR A 48 -0.57 9.42 22.50
C THR A 48 -1.81 10.04 23.16
N ALA A 49 -2.99 9.40 23.08
CA ALA A 49 -4.19 9.88 23.76
C ALA A 49 -3.97 9.94 25.28
N PHE A 50 -3.45 8.87 25.88
CA PHE A 50 -3.10 8.84 27.31
C PHE A 50 -2.03 9.87 27.67
N ARG A 51 -0.99 10.01 26.84
CA ARG A 51 0.10 10.97 27.09
C ARG A 51 -0.43 12.41 27.10
N ILE A 52 -1.29 12.77 26.16
CA ILE A 52 -1.87 14.11 26.08
C ILE A 52 -2.85 14.33 27.23
N ALA A 53 -3.66 13.32 27.60
CA ALA A 53 -4.63 13.42 28.70
C ALA A 53 -3.99 13.78 30.05
N VAL A 54 -2.74 13.37 30.30
CA VAL A 54 -1.97 13.78 31.48
C VAL A 54 -1.86 15.30 31.60
N GLU A 55 -1.78 16.01 30.47
CA GLU A 55 -1.68 17.47 30.43
C GLU A 55 -2.99 18.17 30.79
N PHE A 56 -4.11 17.44 30.82
CA PHE A 56 -5.45 17.95 31.11
C PHE A 56 -6.02 17.47 32.45
N LEU A 57 -5.25 16.69 33.23
CA LEU A 57 -5.63 16.37 34.61
C LEU A 57 -5.69 17.64 35.47
N SER A 58 -6.64 17.67 36.41
CA SER A 58 -6.79 18.78 37.35
C SER A 58 -5.58 18.88 38.28
N GLU A 59 -4.92 20.04 38.29
CA GLU A 59 -3.85 20.35 39.25
C GLU A 59 -4.34 20.34 40.71
N GLU A 60 -5.65 20.57 40.93
CA GLU A 60 -6.31 20.54 42.23
C GLU A 60 -6.86 19.15 42.59
N CYS A 61 -6.56 18.12 41.79
CA CYS A 61 -7.04 16.75 42.00
C CYS A 61 -8.58 16.61 42.00
N ASP A 62 -9.28 17.48 41.26
CA ASP A 62 -10.74 17.38 41.14
C ASP A 62 -11.16 16.07 40.45
N VAL A 63 -11.82 15.21 41.23
CA VAL A 63 -12.22 13.86 40.79
C VAL A 63 -13.29 13.93 39.71
N GLU A 64 -14.20 14.91 39.76
CA GLU A 64 -15.24 15.05 38.74
C GLU A 64 -14.63 15.41 37.38
N HIS A 65 -13.73 16.40 37.35
CA HIS A 65 -12.96 16.76 36.16
C HIS A 65 -12.10 15.60 35.66
N ASN A 66 -11.32 14.95 36.52
CA ASN A 66 -10.46 13.83 36.11
C ASN A 66 -11.28 12.63 35.61
N THR A 67 -12.47 12.39 36.16
CA THR A 67 -13.41 11.40 35.64
C THR A 67 -13.88 11.76 34.23
N ALA A 68 -14.12 13.04 33.94
CA ALA A 68 -14.49 13.49 32.61
C ALA A 68 -13.34 13.32 31.60
N ILE A 69 -12.08 13.55 32.00
CA ILE A 69 -10.90 13.23 31.18
C ILE A 69 -10.81 11.73 30.89
N LEU A 70 -11.01 10.87 31.90
CA LEU A 70 -11.04 9.41 31.69
C LEU A 70 -12.13 8.99 30.69
N ARG A 71 -13.31 9.63 30.72
CA ARG A 71 -14.38 9.40 29.74
C ARG A 71 -13.96 9.81 28.33
N CYS A 72 -13.27 10.95 28.17
CA CYS A 72 -12.76 11.41 26.89
C CYS A 72 -11.73 10.42 26.30
N VAL A 73 -10.77 9.97 27.13
CA VAL A 73 -9.79 8.96 26.70
C VAL A 73 -10.49 7.65 26.31
N ASN A 74 -11.44 7.18 27.11
CA ASN A 74 -12.21 5.98 26.82
C ASN A 74 -12.95 6.08 25.47
N ALA A 75 -13.54 7.24 25.16
CA ALA A 75 -14.22 7.47 23.89
C ALA A 75 -13.26 7.50 22.70
N ILE A 76 -12.07 8.10 22.85
CA ILE A 76 -11.02 8.10 21.82
C ILE A 76 -10.56 6.67 21.52
N VAL A 77 -10.22 5.90 22.56
CA VAL A 77 -9.79 4.50 22.41
C VAL A 77 -10.91 3.65 21.80
N HIS A 78 -12.17 3.89 22.15
CA HIS A 78 -13.33 3.23 21.53
C HIS A 78 -13.42 3.47 20.03
N CYS A 79 -13.31 4.72 19.61
CA CYS A 79 -13.37 5.06 18.20
C CYS A 79 -12.16 4.49 17.44
N ALA A 80 -10.98 4.46 18.06
CA ALA A 80 -9.79 3.85 17.49
C ALA A 80 -9.95 2.33 17.33
N GLU A 81 -10.44 1.61 18.34
CA GLU A 81 -10.70 0.17 18.27
C GLU A 81 -11.70 -0.17 17.15
N LEU A 82 -12.80 0.58 17.02
CA LEU A 82 -13.79 0.36 15.96
C LEU A 82 -13.23 0.59 14.55
N ALA A 83 -12.41 1.63 14.39
CA ALA A 83 -11.90 2.02 13.08
C ALA A 83 -10.66 1.23 12.65
N LEU A 84 -9.79 0.85 13.60
CA LEU A 84 -8.41 0.44 13.32
C LEU A 84 -8.08 -0.99 13.75
N LEU A 85 -8.90 -1.65 14.57
CA LEU A 85 -8.61 -2.97 15.11
C LEU A 85 -9.72 -3.99 14.80
N GLU A 86 -9.37 -5.27 14.80
CA GLU A 86 -10.27 -6.42 14.75
C GLU A 86 -9.81 -7.53 15.72
N PRO A 87 -10.70 -8.43 16.19
CA PRO A 87 -10.29 -9.56 17.04
C PRO A 87 -9.42 -10.56 16.28
N LYS A 88 -8.40 -11.14 16.93
CA LYS A 88 -7.48 -12.12 16.32
C LYS A 88 -8.13 -13.44 15.90
N ASP A 89 -9.13 -13.88 16.66
CA ASP A 89 -9.84 -15.13 16.46
C ASP A 89 -11.33 -14.86 16.75
N ALA A 90 -12.04 -14.21 15.82
CA ALA A 90 -13.45 -13.85 16.03
C ALA A 90 -14.33 -15.12 16.01
N PRO A 91 -15.12 -15.39 17.07
CA PRO A 91 -16.06 -16.50 17.08
C PRO A 91 -17.20 -16.28 16.07
N ASP A 92 -17.68 -17.36 15.44
CA ASP A 92 -18.76 -17.32 14.44
C ASP A 92 -20.13 -16.90 15.02
N ASP A 93 -20.32 -17.10 16.32
CA ASP A 93 -21.55 -16.75 17.05
C ASP A 93 -21.22 -15.84 18.25
N ASP A 94 -22.04 -14.81 18.47
CA ASP A 94 -22.08 -14.04 19.72
C ASP A 94 -22.76 -14.91 20.82
N GLU A 95 -22.10 -15.95 21.30
CA GLU A 95 -22.61 -16.69 22.47
C GLU A 95 -22.62 -15.76 23.70
N GLU A 96 -23.79 -15.62 24.32
CA GLU A 96 -23.92 -14.97 25.63
C GLU A 96 -23.24 -15.86 26.69
N GLU A 97 -22.06 -15.45 27.16
CA GLU A 97 -21.31 -16.15 28.21
C GLU A 97 -21.10 -15.31 29.47
N GLY A 98 -21.01 -16.03 30.59
CA GLY A 98 -21.53 -15.65 31.91
C GLY A 98 -20.72 -14.66 32.77
N ASP A 99 -21.43 -14.14 33.78
CA ASP A 99 -20.99 -13.14 34.77
C ASP A 99 -19.61 -13.42 35.39
N ASP A 100 -19.20 -14.70 35.50
CA ASP A 100 -17.96 -15.14 36.13
C ASP A 100 -16.67 -14.59 35.49
N ILE A 101 -16.65 -14.35 34.18
CA ILE A 101 -15.47 -13.78 33.50
C ILE A 101 -15.33 -12.29 33.79
N MET A 102 -16.46 -11.57 33.84
CA MET A 102 -16.44 -10.15 34.13
C MET A 102 -15.95 -9.90 35.57
N GLU A 103 -16.38 -10.71 36.53
CA GLU A 103 -15.92 -10.63 37.92
C GLU A 103 -14.39 -10.83 38.02
N GLN A 104 -13.84 -11.83 37.34
CA GLN A 104 -12.38 -12.09 37.30
C GLN A 104 -11.61 -10.92 36.68
N VAL A 105 -12.13 -10.33 35.60
CA VAL A 105 -11.51 -9.18 34.93
C VAL A 105 -11.56 -7.94 35.83
N GLU A 106 -12.66 -7.70 36.54
CA GLU A 106 -12.76 -6.61 37.50
C GLU A 106 -11.79 -6.76 38.67
N GLU A 107 -11.65 -7.98 39.21
CA GLU A 107 -10.67 -8.28 40.26
C GLU A 107 -9.23 -8.04 39.77
N CYS A 108 -8.90 -8.50 38.55
CA CYS A 108 -7.61 -8.25 37.92
C CYS A 108 -7.31 -6.75 37.81
N TYR A 109 -8.26 -5.95 37.30
CA TYR A 109 -8.07 -4.49 37.18
C TYR A 109 -7.88 -3.80 38.53
N ARG A 110 -8.63 -4.21 39.56
CA ARG A 110 -8.45 -3.68 40.92
C ARG A 110 -7.08 -4.00 41.48
N GLY A 111 -6.54 -5.19 41.23
CA GLY A 111 -5.17 -5.56 41.60
C GLY A 111 -4.15 -4.60 40.98
N VAL A 112 -4.18 -4.47 39.65
CA VAL A 112 -3.26 -3.60 38.90
C VAL A 112 -3.29 -2.14 39.39
N TYR A 113 -4.48 -1.60 39.67
CA TYR A 113 -4.60 -0.21 40.14
C TYR A 113 -4.26 -0.02 41.62
N THR A 114 -4.25 -1.08 42.41
CA THR A 114 -3.79 -1.05 43.80
C THR A 114 -2.27 -1.07 43.90
N ASP A 115 -1.62 -1.91 43.10
CA ASP A 115 -0.16 -2.11 43.15
C ASP A 115 0.60 -0.94 42.52
N GLY A 116 0.02 -0.33 41.47
CA GLY A 116 0.50 0.91 40.87
C GLY A 116 1.72 0.71 39.97
N LEU A 117 1.47 0.85 38.65
CA LEU A 117 2.37 0.69 37.49
C LEU A 117 2.49 -0.73 36.96
N VAL A 118 2.07 -0.92 35.71
CA VAL A 118 2.29 -2.14 34.93
C VAL A 118 3.72 -2.18 34.40
N ASP A 119 4.55 -3.04 34.99
CA ASP A 119 5.92 -3.30 34.52
C ASP A 119 5.99 -4.42 33.47
N GLY A 120 7.21 -4.84 33.10
CA GLY A 120 7.41 -5.88 32.08
C GLY A 120 6.98 -7.28 32.50
N GLU A 121 7.03 -7.60 33.79
CA GLU A 121 6.59 -8.88 34.35
C GLU A 121 5.06 -8.91 34.45
N GLU A 122 4.47 -7.86 35.03
CA GLU A 122 3.01 -7.69 35.10
C GLU A 122 2.38 -7.64 33.70
N SER A 123 3.02 -6.99 32.74
CA SER A 123 2.53 -6.98 31.35
C SER A 123 2.41 -8.39 30.78
N LYS A 124 3.36 -9.27 31.10
CA LYS A 124 3.35 -10.64 30.60
C LYS A 124 2.26 -11.46 31.28
N GLU A 125 2.10 -11.31 32.59
CA GLU A 125 1.03 -11.96 33.35
C GLU A 125 -0.35 -11.51 32.88
N LEU A 126 -0.54 -10.23 32.59
CA LEU A 126 -1.78 -9.70 32.00
C LEU A 126 -2.06 -10.27 30.61
N ILE A 127 -1.04 -10.38 29.75
CA ILE A 127 -1.20 -10.98 28.42
C ILE A 127 -1.64 -12.45 28.53
N ASP A 128 -1.00 -13.21 29.42
CA ASP A 128 -1.33 -14.61 29.64
C ASP A 128 -2.75 -14.73 30.25
N PHE A 129 -3.11 -13.89 31.22
CA PHE A 129 -4.47 -13.80 31.78
C PHE A 129 -5.53 -13.54 30.71
N PHE A 130 -5.33 -12.54 29.83
CA PHE A 130 -6.31 -12.25 28.78
C PHE A 130 -6.47 -13.42 27.80
N ARG A 131 -5.37 -14.09 27.44
CA ARG A 131 -5.44 -15.25 26.53
C ARG A 131 -6.15 -16.44 27.16
N ASP A 132 -5.87 -16.72 28.43
CA ASP A 132 -6.33 -17.93 29.11
C ASP A 132 -7.74 -17.76 29.68
N THR A 133 -8.09 -16.58 30.20
CA THR A 133 -9.37 -16.30 30.86
C THR A 133 -10.42 -15.73 29.91
N VAL A 134 -10.03 -14.82 29.01
CA VAL A 134 -10.97 -14.18 28.06
C VAL A 134 -11.00 -14.93 26.73
N GLY A 135 -9.82 -15.24 26.19
CA GLY A 135 -9.70 -15.96 24.93
C GLY A 135 -10.32 -15.24 23.72
N ALA A 136 -10.62 -16.02 22.68
CA ALA A 136 -11.33 -15.56 21.48
C ALA A 136 -12.66 -14.90 21.85
N SER A 137 -12.91 -13.68 21.37
CA SER A 137 -14.08 -12.88 21.77
C SER A 137 -14.48 -11.89 20.68
N SER A 138 -15.77 -11.57 20.60
CA SER A 138 -16.25 -10.57 19.64
C SER A 138 -15.76 -9.17 19.99
N LEU A 139 -15.64 -8.30 18.98
CA LEU A 139 -15.16 -6.92 19.15
C LEU A 139 -15.97 -6.16 20.21
N LYS A 140 -17.29 -6.35 20.21
CA LYS A 140 -18.20 -5.73 21.19
C LYS A 140 -17.84 -6.12 22.63
N ARG A 141 -17.49 -7.39 22.87
CA ARG A 141 -17.08 -7.88 24.19
C ARG A 141 -15.74 -7.30 24.60
N LEU A 142 -14.75 -7.32 23.71
CA LEU A 142 -13.43 -6.75 23.99
C LEU A 142 -13.50 -5.25 24.35
N ILE A 143 -14.29 -4.48 23.59
CA ILE A 143 -14.58 -3.08 23.89
C ILE A 143 -15.23 -2.93 25.28
N THR A 144 -16.14 -3.82 25.65
CA THR A 144 -16.84 -3.78 26.95
C THR A 144 -15.87 -4.04 28.10
N LEU A 145 -15.02 -5.08 27.99
CA LEU A 145 -13.97 -5.38 28.97
C LEU A 145 -13.01 -4.20 29.13
N ARG A 146 -12.57 -3.63 28.01
CA ARG A 146 -11.70 -2.46 28.00
C ARG A 146 -12.37 -1.23 28.64
N ALA A 147 -13.64 -0.97 28.37
CA ALA A 147 -14.39 0.12 29.01
C ALA A 147 -14.53 -0.09 30.53
N THR A 148 -14.66 -1.34 30.99
CA THR A 148 -14.65 -1.67 32.42
C THR A 148 -13.34 -1.28 33.09
N ALA A 149 -12.19 -1.36 32.40
CA ALA A 149 -10.90 -0.90 32.92
C ALA A 149 -10.95 0.59 33.31
N PHE A 150 -11.57 1.45 32.49
CA PHE A 150 -11.75 2.87 32.79
C PHE A 150 -12.76 3.11 33.93
N ARG A 151 -13.85 2.34 33.96
CA ARG A 151 -14.87 2.43 35.01
C ARG A 151 -14.25 2.13 36.37
N ILE A 152 -13.54 1.00 36.49
CA ILE A 152 -12.87 0.60 37.73
C ILE A 152 -11.80 1.64 38.11
N ALA A 153 -10.99 2.12 37.15
CA ALA A 153 -9.96 3.11 37.42
C ALA A 153 -10.53 4.41 38.01
N SER A 154 -11.73 4.84 37.62
CA SER A 154 -12.33 6.06 38.18
C SER A 154 -12.54 5.99 39.70
N GLU A 155 -12.62 4.79 40.29
CA GLU A 155 -12.72 4.56 41.74
C GLU A 155 -11.38 4.76 42.47
N PHE A 156 -10.26 4.81 41.73
CA PHE A 156 -8.89 4.96 42.24
C PHE A 156 -8.30 6.37 42.02
N LEU A 157 -9.11 7.32 41.54
CA LEU A 157 -8.69 8.73 41.44
C LEU A 157 -8.41 9.29 42.84
N SER A 158 -7.25 9.91 42.99
CA SER A 158 -6.83 10.58 44.22
C SER A 158 -7.36 12.02 44.25
N GLU A 159 -7.95 12.39 45.39
CA GLU A 159 -8.36 13.77 45.73
C GLU A 159 -7.17 14.62 46.24
N GLU A 160 -6.01 14.01 46.49
CA GLU A 160 -4.90 14.67 47.21
C GLU A 160 -3.58 14.68 46.43
N ASP A 161 -3.38 13.77 45.47
CA ASP A 161 -2.09 13.57 44.80
C ASP A 161 -2.25 13.35 43.29
N ASN A 162 -1.80 14.33 42.51
CA ASN A 162 -1.88 14.26 41.06
C ASN A 162 -0.90 13.24 40.47
N GLU A 163 0.21 12.92 41.15
CA GLU A 163 1.13 11.87 40.67
C GLU A 163 0.46 10.48 40.71
N VAL A 164 -0.45 10.25 41.67
CA VAL A 164 -1.27 9.03 41.70
C VAL A 164 -2.21 8.99 40.49
N ASN A 165 -2.83 10.11 40.13
CA ASN A 165 -3.72 10.20 38.95
C ASN A 165 -2.95 10.01 37.63
N ILE A 166 -1.73 10.54 37.53
CA ILE A 166 -0.83 10.31 36.40
C ILE A 166 -0.40 8.84 36.33
N GLY A 167 -0.04 8.25 37.47
CA GLY A 167 0.29 6.82 37.59
C GLY A 167 -0.86 5.94 37.14
N LEU A 168 -2.09 6.26 37.55
CA LEU A 168 -3.30 5.57 37.16
C LEU A 168 -3.52 5.60 35.65
N LEU A 169 -3.38 6.75 34.98
CA LEU A 169 -3.45 6.83 33.50
C LEU A 169 -2.42 5.93 32.81
N ARG A 170 -1.20 5.82 33.37
CA ARG A 170 -0.17 4.90 32.86
C ARG A 170 -0.57 3.45 33.03
N SER A 171 -1.11 3.08 34.20
CA SER A 171 -1.63 1.73 34.45
C SER A 171 -2.78 1.36 33.50
N ILE A 172 -3.73 2.27 33.28
CA ILE A 172 -4.82 2.04 32.31
C ILE A 172 -4.25 1.82 30.91
N ASN A 173 -3.31 2.66 30.44
CA ASN A 173 -2.69 2.46 29.13
C ASN A 173 -1.97 1.10 29.03
N GLY A 174 -1.33 0.64 30.12
CA GLY A 174 -0.74 -0.69 30.23
C GLY A 174 -1.78 -1.80 30.06
N VAL A 175 -2.86 -1.76 30.83
CA VAL A 175 -3.98 -2.71 30.74
C VAL A 175 -4.57 -2.76 29.33
N VAL A 176 -4.93 -1.59 28.76
CA VAL A 176 -5.48 -1.50 27.40
C VAL A 176 -4.48 -2.06 26.39
N HIS A 177 -3.19 -1.74 26.53
CA HIS A 177 -2.17 -2.28 25.64
C HIS A 177 -2.09 -3.80 25.68
N THR A 178 -2.08 -4.38 26.87
CA THR A 178 -1.98 -5.84 27.05
C THR A 178 -3.22 -6.56 26.52
N LEU A 179 -4.43 -6.00 26.70
CA LEU A 179 -5.67 -6.52 26.14
C LEU A 179 -5.64 -6.52 24.62
N GLU A 180 -5.37 -5.35 24.01
CA GLU A 180 -5.28 -5.21 22.56
C GLU A 180 -4.20 -6.13 21.99
N TYR A 181 -3.02 -6.20 22.62
CA TYR A 181 -1.93 -7.06 22.16
C TYR A 181 -2.27 -8.54 22.29
N ALA A 182 -2.97 -8.95 23.34
CA ALA A 182 -3.35 -10.34 23.57
C ALA A 182 -4.42 -10.79 22.55
N LEU A 183 -5.46 -9.98 22.33
CA LEU A 183 -6.73 -10.43 21.74
C LEU A 183 -7.12 -9.72 20.44
N MET A 184 -6.46 -8.63 20.07
CA MET A 184 -6.79 -7.83 18.90
C MET A 184 -5.61 -7.71 17.94
N GLU A 185 -5.91 -7.39 16.69
CA GLU A 185 -4.94 -7.11 15.65
C GLU A 185 -5.38 -5.93 14.78
N PRO A 186 -4.45 -5.28 14.06
CA PRO A 186 -4.79 -4.22 13.12
C PRO A 186 -5.81 -4.69 12.09
N LYS A 187 -6.94 -3.99 12.02
CA LYS A 187 -7.98 -4.26 11.04
C LYS A 187 -7.37 -4.27 9.65
N GLN A 188 -7.47 -5.41 8.97
CA GLN A 188 -7.26 -5.41 7.53
C GLN A 188 -8.42 -4.65 6.94
N LEU A 189 -8.21 -3.38 6.59
CA LEU A 189 -9.18 -2.65 5.80
C LEU A 189 -9.42 -3.45 4.52
N VAL A 190 -10.56 -4.13 4.49
CA VAL A 190 -11.07 -4.83 3.34
C VAL A 190 -11.49 -3.73 2.39
N GLU A 191 -10.56 -3.30 1.55
CA GLU A 191 -10.90 -2.64 0.29
C GLU A 191 -11.89 -3.55 -0.44
N PRO A 192 -12.95 -2.98 -1.04
CA PRO A 192 -14.10 -3.73 -1.53
C PRO A 192 -13.64 -4.95 -2.33
N VAL A 193 -14.29 -6.09 -2.09
CA VAL A 193 -14.10 -7.30 -2.89
C VAL A 193 -14.37 -6.90 -4.33
N VAL A 194 -13.31 -6.71 -5.11
CA VAL A 194 -13.50 -6.44 -6.53
C VAL A 194 -14.02 -7.73 -7.14
N THR A 195 -15.33 -7.77 -7.35
CA THR A 195 -15.98 -8.72 -8.23
C THR A 195 -15.47 -8.42 -9.63
N VAL A 196 -14.46 -9.19 -10.05
CA VAL A 196 -14.03 -9.22 -11.45
C VAL A 196 -15.26 -9.62 -12.26
N GLU A 197 -15.77 -8.72 -13.11
CA GLU A 197 -16.84 -9.10 -14.04
C GLU A 197 -16.36 -10.30 -14.86
N PRO A 198 -17.22 -11.31 -15.10
CA PRO A 198 -16.79 -12.50 -15.80
C PRO A 198 -16.49 -12.17 -17.27
N LEU A 199 -15.21 -12.06 -17.62
CA LEU A 199 -14.75 -12.33 -18.97
C LEU A 199 -14.89 -13.84 -19.24
N ASP A 200 -15.25 -14.23 -20.47
CA ASP A 200 -15.08 -15.61 -20.90
C ASP A 200 -13.60 -15.97 -20.79
N LEU A 201 -13.25 -16.92 -19.92
CA LEU A 201 -11.87 -17.34 -19.74
C LEU A 201 -11.29 -18.01 -20.99
N GLY A 202 -12.10 -18.33 -22.01
CA GLY A 202 -11.64 -18.73 -23.35
C GLY A 202 -11.34 -17.58 -24.32
N ALA A 203 -11.48 -16.32 -23.88
CA ALA A 203 -11.15 -15.15 -24.69
C ALA A 203 -9.65 -15.11 -25.05
N SER A 204 -9.33 -14.51 -26.19
CA SER A 204 -7.96 -14.34 -26.65
C SER A 204 -7.14 -13.44 -25.72
N LEU A 205 -5.81 -13.54 -25.78
CA LEU A 205 -4.92 -12.69 -24.99
C LEU A 205 -5.19 -11.19 -25.24
N ALA A 206 -5.51 -10.81 -26.48
CA ALA A 206 -5.84 -9.42 -26.81
C ALA A 206 -7.11 -8.94 -26.09
N GLU A 207 -8.17 -9.74 -26.08
CA GLU A 207 -9.41 -9.43 -25.35
C GLU A 207 -9.17 -9.37 -23.83
N ALA A 208 -8.30 -10.25 -23.30
CA ALA A 208 -7.91 -10.23 -21.90
C ALA A 208 -7.13 -8.94 -21.53
N VAL A 209 -6.32 -8.39 -22.45
CA VAL A 209 -5.62 -7.10 -22.23
C VAL A 209 -6.60 -5.93 -22.17
N GLN A 210 -7.59 -5.88 -23.05
CA GLN A 210 -8.64 -4.86 -22.98
C GLN A 210 -9.41 -4.96 -21.65
N HIS A 211 -9.77 -6.17 -21.23
CA HIS A 211 -10.45 -6.35 -19.95
C HIS A 211 -9.58 -5.96 -18.75
N LEU A 212 -8.28 -6.25 -18.80
CA LEU A 212 -7.32 -5.83 -17.78
C LEU A 212 -7.28 -4.29 -17.65
N TRP A 213 -7.35 -3.58 -18.78
CA TRP A 213 -7.44 -2.12 -18.80
C TRP A 213 -8.71 -1.64 -18.09
N ASP A 214 -9.87 -2.22 -18.38
CA ASP A 214 -11.11 -1.82 -17.74
C ASP A 214 -11.07 -2.03 -16.21
N LEU A 215 -10.47 -3.14 -15.77
CA LEU A 215 -10.27 -3.47 -14.36
C LEU A 215 -9.30 -2.51 -13.63
N ASP A 216 -8.38 -1.88 -14.36
CA ASP A 216 -7.44 -0.92 -13.79
C ASP A 216 -8.08 0.44 -13.49
N SER A 217 -9.31 0.70 -13.93
CA SER A 217 -10.01 1.98 -13.78
C SER A 217 -10.05 2.53 -12.34
N SER A 218 -10.03 1.67 -11.32
CA SER A 218 -10.07 2.08 -9.91
C SER A 218 -8.75 2.64 -9.36
N ASN A 219 -7.62 2.33 -10.01
CA ASN A 219 -6.29 2.71 -9.52
C ASN A 219 -5.39 3.36 -10.59
N ARG A 220 -5.73 3.23 -11.88
CA ARG A 220 -5.17 4.02 -12.98
C ARG A 220 -5.33 5.51 -12.68
N CYS A 221 -4.30 6.28 -13.01
CA CYS A 221 -4.30 7.73 -12.88
C CYS A 221 -5.07 8.38 -14.03
N VAL A 222 -5.84 9.42 -13.71
CA VAL A 222 -6.64 10.18 -14.68
C VAL A 222 -5.84 11.41 -15.17
N PRO A 223 -5.63 11.57 -16.50
CA PRO A 223 -5.01 12.77 -17.04
C PRO A 223 -5.79 14.04 -16.66
N GLY A 224 -5.09 15.12 -16.31
CA GLY A 224 -5.70 16.38 -15.89
C GLY A 224 -6.18 16.42 -14.43
N GLU A 225 -6.33 15.28 -13.77
CA GLU A 225 -6.68 15.20 -12.34
C GLU A 225 -5.50 14.71 -11.50
N ASP A 226 -4.97 13.53 -11.82
CA ASP A 226 -3.89 12.89 -11.07
C ASP A 226 -2.50 13.28 -11.59
N TYR A 227 -2.40 13.63 -12.86
CA TYR A 227 -1.17 14.11 -13.48
C TYR A 227 -1.46 15.03 -14.65
N THR A 228 -0.46 15.82 -15.05
CA THR A 228 -0.54 16.69 -16.22
C THR A 228 0.74 16.55 -17.03
N LEU A 229 0.59 16.13 -18.28
CA LEU A 229 1.70 16.06 -19.22
C LEU A 229 1.97 17.42 -19.87
N ASN A 230 3.17 17.55 -20.41
CA ASN A 230 3.60 18.58 -21.33
C ASN A 230 4.31 17.87 -22.50
N VAL A 231 3.55 17.29 -23.43
CA VAL A 231 4.09 16.41 -24.48
C VAL A 231 5.01 17.13 -25.47
N GLN A 232 4.87 18.46 -25.60
CA GLN A 232 5.71 19.32 -26.43
C GLN A 232 5.73 18.91 -27.92
N GLU A 233 6.87 19.05 -28.62
CA GLU A 233 6.93 18.79 -30.06
C GLU A 233 7.32 17.35 -30.40
N GLY A 234 6.63 16.80 -31.40
CA GLY A 234 6.93 15.48 -31.95
C GLY A 234 8.05 15.50 -32.97
N LYS A 235 8.85 14.44 -32.98
CA LYS A 235 10.00 14.27 -33.87
C LYS A 235 10.06 12.87 -34.48
N LYS A 236 11.01 12.67 -35.39
CA LYS A 236 11.36 11.37 -35.98
C LYS A 236 12.50 10.73 -35.18
N PRO A 237 12.59 9.37 -35.13
CA PRO A 237 13.59 8.66 -34.32
C PRO A 237 15.05 9.05 -34.57
N PHE A 238 15.39 9.44 -35.81
CA PHE A 238 16.76 9.79 -36.19
C PHE A 238 17.13 11.25 -35.92
N GLN A 239 16.17 12.08 -35.48
CA GLN A 239 16.41 13.48 -35.18
C GLN A 239 16.95 13.63 -33.76
N LYS A 240 18.07 14.33 -33.61
CA LYS A 240 18.79 14.51 -32.33
C LYS A 240 18.63 15.90 -31.70
N TYR A 241 17.87 16.79 -32.32
CA TYR A 241 17.61 18.10 -31.72
C TYR A 241 16.67 17.94 -30.53
N ASP A 242 16.75 18.84 -29.57
CA ASP A 242 15.82 18.84 -28.45
C ASP A 242 14.47 19.42 -28.89
N ALA A 243 13.43 18.58 -28.90
CA ALA A 243 12.07 18.97 -29.24
C ALA A 243 11.21 19.25 -27.99
N ALA A 244 11.79 19.08 -26.80
CA ALA A 244 11.09 19.16 -25.54
C ALA A 244 12.00 19.82 -24.48
N PRO A 245 12.18 21.15 -24.51
CA PRO A 245 13.04 21.85 -23.56
C PRO A 245 12.56 21.77 -22.10
N ASP A 246 11.31 21.40 -21.86
CA ASP A 246 10.70 21.27 -20.53
C ASP A 246 10.47 19.77 -20.15
N PRO A 247 10.30 19.45 -18.86
CA PRO A 247 9.93 18.09 -18.43
C PRO A 247 8.61 17.59 -19.06
N LEU A 248 8.51 16.28 -19.29
CA LEU A 248 7.29 15.63 -19.75
C LEU A 248 6.19 15.69 -18.68
N PHE A 249 6.50 15.39 -17.43
CA PHE A 249 5.54 15.51 -16.33
C PHE A 249 5.62 16.90 -15.72
N SER A 250 4.66 17.76 -16.08
CA SER A 250 4.52 19.07 -15.45
C SER A 250 4.01 18.96 -14.01
N HIS A 251 3.14 17.97 -13.74
CA HIS A 251 2.61 17.68 -12.43
C HIS A 251 2.21 16.21 -12.28
N VAL A 252 2.41 15.65 -11.08
CA VAL A 252 1.74 14.43 -10.60
C VAL A 252 1.30 14.69 -9.17
N ASP A 253 0.03 14.49 -8.87
CA ASP A 253 -0.52 14.75 -7.55
C ASP A 253 0.17 13.84 -6.52
N ALA A 254 0.58 14.43 -5.39
CA ALA A 254 1.33 13.71 -4.38
C ALA A 254 0.52 12.55 -3.75
N SER A 255 -0.81 12.53 -3.90
CA SER A 255 -1.68 11.43 -3.48
C SER A 255 -1.51 10.16 -4.29
N VAL A 256 -1.10 10.26 -5.56
CA VAL A 256 -0.84 9.11 -6.44
C VAL A 256 0.22 8.21 -5.81
N LEU A 257 1.37 8.77 -5.44
CA LEU A 257 2.45 8.01 -4.78
C LEU A 257 2.13 7.60 -3.33
N ARG A 258 1.01 8.08 -2.76
CA ARG A 258 0.50 7.62 -1.45
C ARG A 258 -0.46 6.44 -1.58
N ARG A 259 -0.99 6.16 -2.78
CA ARG A 259 -1.79 4.96 -3.05
C ARG A 259 -0.94 3.71 -2.75
N ARG A 260 -1.59 2.65 -2.27
CA ARG A 260 -0.89 1.50 -1.68
C ARG A 260 0.10 0.83 -2.63
N THR A 261 -0.34 0.44 -3.82
CA THR A 261 0.49 -0.29 -4.77
C THR A 261 1.57 0.60 -5.40
N TYR A 262 1.26 1.86 -5.67
CA TYR A 262 2.24 2.88 -6.12
C TYR A 262 3.36 3.10 -5.09
N ARG A 263 3.01 3.26 -3.81
CA ARG A 263 3.99 3.44 -2.73
C ARG A 263 4.90 2.22 -2.60
N LEU A 264 4.32 1.02 -2.64
CA LEU A 264 5.07 -0.23 -2.57
C LEU A 264 5.98 -0.42 -3.78
N PHE A 265 5.52 -0.04 -4.98
CA PHE A 265 6.30 -0.09 -6.21
C PHE A 265 7.46 0.92 -6.20
N ALA A 266 7.22 2.16 -5.74
CA ALA A 266 8.26 3.18 -5.61
C ALA A 266 9.37 2.76 -4.62
N ALA A 267 9.01 2.07 -3.54
CA ALA A 267 9.94 1.48 -2.58
C ALA A 267 10.67 0.22 -3.12
N LEU A 268 10.32 -0.27 -4.30
CA LEU A 268 11.16 -1.23 -5.02
C LEU A 268 12.15 -0.48 -5.90
N LEU A 269 11.68 0.52 -6.64
CA LEU A 269 12.51 1.29 -7.57
C LEU A 269 13.70 2.01 -6.90
N ASP A 270 13.55 2.44 -5.64
CA ASP A 270 14.61 3.13 -4.90
C ASP A 270 15.76 2.22 -4.42
N ASN A 271 15.56 0.90 -4.41
CA ASN A 271 16.56 -0.08 -4.03
C ASN A 271 17.62 -0.34 -5.12
N PHE A 272 17.38 0.06 -6.37
CA PHE A 272 18.18 -0.37 -7.51
C PHE A 272 19.28 0.62 -7.93
N VAL A 273 20.45 0.07 -8.28
CA VAL A 273 21.58 0.81 -8.87
C VAL A 273 21.61 0.55 -10.38
N SER A 274 21.75 1.61 -11.19
CA SER A 274 21.67 1.51 -12.67
C SER A 274 22.87 0.83 -13.35
N GLU A 275 23.94 0.51 -12.61
CA GLU A 275 25.17 -0.09 -13.13
C GLU A 275 25.14 -1.63 -13.04
N THR A 276 25.22 -2.32 -14.18
CA THR A 276 25.24 -3.79 -14.24
C THR A 276 26.61 -4.37 -13.83
N GLY A 277 26.63 -5.55 -13.22
CA GLY A 277 27.85 -6.36 -13.04
C GLY A 277 28.52 -6.26 -11.67
N VAL A 278 27.89 -5.62 -10.69
CA VAL A 278 28.23 -5.74 -9.27
C VAL A 278 27.32 -6.79 -8.66
N GLY A 279 27.88 -7.76 -7.93
CA GLY A 279 27.06 -8.78 -7.26
C GLY A 279 26.22 -8.14 -6.16
N GLU A 280 24.90 -8.09 -6.36
CA GLU A 280 23.96 -7.57 -5.37
C GLU A 280 23.40 -8.71 -4.51
N THR A 281 23.39 -8.50 -3.19
CA THR A 281 22.76 -9.44 -2.26
C THR A 281 21.51 -8.81 -1.71
N MET A 282 20.35 -9.37 -2.06
CA MET A 282 19.07 -8.84 -1.61
C MET A 282 18.99 -8.84 -0.08
N THR A 283 18.82 -7.67 0.52
CA THR A 283 18.74 -7.49 1.97
C THR A 283 17.44 -8.09 2.52
N SER A 284 17.36 -8.27 3.84
CA SER A 284 16.11 -8.69 4.50
C SER A 284 14.99 -7.66 4.32
N HIS A 285 15.36 -6.38 4.19
CA HIS A 285 14.43 -5.27 3.97
C HIS A 285 13.85 -5.31 2.55
N GLU A 286 14.70 -5.37 1.52
CA GLU A 286 14.29 -5.51 0.12
C GLU A 286 13.41 -6.75 -0.12
N ARG A 287 13.71 -7.85 0.59
CA ARG A 287 12.86 -9.05 0.58
C ARG A 287 11.47 -8.75 1.14
N GLN A 288 11.39 -8.00 2.24
CA GLN A 288 10.12 -7.63 2.85
C GLN A 288 9.32 -6.69 1.94
N GLU A 289 9.99 -5.74 1.29
CA GLU A 289 9.37 -4.82 0.31
C GLU A 289 8.82 -5.59 -0.88
N THR A 290 9.60 -6.53 -1.43
CA THR A 290 9.19 -7.43 -2.51
C THR A 290 7.92 -8.17 -2.16
N TRP A 291 7.88 -8.86 -1.01
CA TRP A 291 6.69 -9.61 -0.61
C TRP A 291 5.52 -8.68 -0.30
N SER A 292 5.78 -7.51 0.29
CA SER A 292 4.73 -6.50 0.54
C SER A 292 4.10 -6.02 -0.76
N PHE A 293 4.90 -5.80 -1.80
CA PHE A 293 4.43 -5.44 -3.13
C PHE A 293 3.60 -6.58 -3.76
N ILE A 294 4.11 -7.82 -3.78
CA ILE A 294 3.38 -8.99 -4.29
C ILE A 294 2.04 -9.15 -3.58
N HIS A 295 2.03 -9.08 -2.25
CA HIS A 295 0.80 -9.14 -1.45
C HIS A 295 -0.15 -7.96 -1.72
N GLY A 296 0.40 -6.77 -1.97
CA GLY A 296 -0.35 -5.58 -2.33
C GLY A 296 -1.07 -5.75 -3.67
N ILE A 297 -0.33 -6.06 -4.72
CA ILE A 297 -0.90 -6.16 -6.07
C ILE A 297 -1.87 -7.34 -6.20
N MET A 298 -1.63 -8.48 -5.54
CA MET A 298 -2.54 -9.64 -5.62
C MET A 298 -3.94 -9.38 -5.08
N ARG A 299 -4.13 -8.31 -4.30
CA ARG A 299 -5.46 -7.92 -3.79
C ARG A 299 -6.29 -7.17 -4.83
N THR A 300 -5.66 -6.68 -5.90
CA THR A 300 -6.26 -5.81 -6.91
C THR A 300 -7.05 -6.61 -7.95
N ALA A 301 -7.97 -5.93 -8.64
CA ALA A 301 -8.76 -6.54 -9.71
C ALA A 301 -7.90 -7.04 -10.88
N PRO A 302 -6.93 -6.25 -11.40
CA PRO A 302 -6.04 -6.69 -12.49
C PRO A 302 -5.30 -8.00 -12.17
N MET A 303 -4.74 -8.14 -10.97
CA MET A 303 -3.99 -9.35 -10.60
C MET A 303 -4.87 -10.55 -10.30
N LYS A 304 -6.05 -10.35 -9.70
CA LYS A 304 -7.03 -11.43 -9.51
C LYS A 304 -7.51 -11.98 -10.85
N PHE A 305 -7.74 -11.10 -11.81
CA PHE A 305 -8.06 -11.50 -13.18
C PHE A 305 -6.89 -12.24 -13.83
N CYS A 306 -5.68 -11.66 -13.79
CA CYS A 306 -4.47 -12.30 -14.32
C CYS A 306 -4.30 -13.73 -13.77
N HIS A 307 -4.43 -13.92 -12.46
CA HIS A 307 -4.32 -15.25 -11.84
C HIS A 307 -5.36 -16.21 -12.40
N LYS A 308 -6.65 -15.86 -12.39
CA LYS A 308 -7.72 -16.71 -12.91
C LYS A 308 -7.56 -17.03 -14.39
N TYR A 309 -7.19 -16.03 -15.20
CA TYR A 309 -7.00 -16.17 -16.63
C TYR A 309 -5.81 -17.09 -16.95
N CYS A 310 -4.69 -16.94 -16.22
CA CYS A 310 -3.53 -17.81 -16.36
C CYS A 310 -3.80 -19.25 -15.90
N VAL A 311 -4.55 -19.45 -14.81
CA VAL A 311 -4.96 -20.79 -14.35
C VAL A 311 -5.84 -21.49 -15.39
N ALA A 312 -6.74 -20.76 -16.03
CA ALA A 312 -7.65 -21.34 -17.02
C ALA A 312 -6.98 -21.71 -18.35
N ASN A 313 -5.90 -21.01 -18.74
CA ASN A 313 -5.31 -21.11 -20.08
C ASN A 313 -3.86 -21.64 -20.10
N GLY A 314 -3.18 -21.76 -18.97
CA GLY A 314 -1.78 -22.21 -18.89
C GLY A 314 -1.65 -23.66 -18.42
N GLU A 315 -0.61 -24.36 -18.88
CA GLU A 315 -0.42 -25.80 -18.57
C GLU A 315 0.15 -26.08 -17.17
N ASP A 316 0.74 -25.09 -16.46
CA ASP A 316 1.39 -25.27 -15.15
C ASP A 316 1.23 -24.04 -14.22
N VAL A 317 0.07 -23.39 -14.24
CA VAL A 317 -0.20 -22.22 -13.38
C VAL A 317 -0.89 -22.66 -12.08
N PRO A 318 -0.33 -22.34 -10.88
CA PRO A 318 -0.95 -22.74 -9.62
C PRO A 318 -2.32 -22.09 -9.38
N ASP A 319 -3.32 -22.91 -9.04
CA ASP A 319 -4.65 -22.44 -8.65
C ASP A 319 -4.65 -21.79 -7.26
N ASP A 320 -3.81 -22.28 -6.33
CA ASP A 320 -3.63 -21.65 -5.02
C ASP A 320 -2.95 -20.27 -5.14
N GLU A 321 -3.57 -19.25 -4.56
CA GLU A 321 -3.06 -17.87 -4.61
C GLU A 321 -1.69 -17.74 -3.92
N GLY A 322 -1.44 -18.51 -2.86
CA GLY A 322 -0.16 -18.55 -2.16
C GLY A 322 0.97 -19.08 -3.04
N ASP A 323 0.71 -20.13 -3.81
CA ASP A 323 1.65 -20.68 -4.78
C ASP A 323 1.80 -19.78 -6.02
N PHE A 324 0.74 -19.12 -6.47
CA PHE A 324 0.84 -18.12 -7.54
C PHE A 324 1.70 -16.91 -7.11
N LYS A 325 1.62 -16.46 -5.85
CA LYS A 325 2.54 -15.44 -5.32
C LYS A 325 4.00 -15.89 -5.36
N LYS A 326 4.28 -17.17 -5.07
CA LYS A 326 5.64 -17.74 -5.21
C LYS A 326 6.07 -17.79 -6.67
N LEU A 327 5.16 -18.10 -7.60
CA LEU A 327 5.42 -18.02 -9.04
C LEU A 327 5.83 -16.59 -9.42
N LEU A 328 5.05 -15.58 -9.03
CA LEU A 328 5.39 -14.17 -9.27
C LEU A 328 6.75 -13.79 -8.69
N TYR A 329 7.03 -14.18 -7.45
CA TYR A 329 8.35 -13.97 -6.84
C TYR A 329 9.48 -14.56 -7.68
N ASN A 330 9.32 -15.80 -8.13
CA ASN A 330 10.34 -16.50 -8.93
C ASN A 330 10.51 -15.89 -10.32
N THR A 331 9.42 -15.44 -10.95
CA THR A 331 9.44 -14.84 -12.28
C THR A 331 10.08 -13.46 -12.25
N TRP A 332 9.68 -12.61 -11.31
CA TRP A 332 10.02 -11.18 -11.29
C TRP A 332 11.21 -10.83 -10.41
N PHE A 333 11.32 -11.41 -9.21
CA PHE A 333 12.23 -10.89 -8.16
C PHE A 333 13.39 -11.83 -7.83
N LYS A 334 13.36 -13.08 -8.29
CA LYS A 334 14.45 -14.02 -8.04
C LYS A 334 15.67 -13.66 -8.88
N MET A 335 16.73 -13.22 -8.21
CA MET A 335 18.02 -12.90 -8.81
C MET A 335 18.58 -14.01 -9.69
N TYR A 336 19.24 -13.62 -10.78
CA TYR A 336 19.92 -14.53 -11.70
C TYR A 336 21.16 -13.91 -12.31
N THR A 337 22.08 -14.76 -12.74
CA THR A 337 23.33 -14.37 -13.40
C THR A 337 23.11 -14.20 -14.90
N ARG A 338 23.46 -13.02 -15.44
CA ARG A 338 23.32 -12.71 -16.88
C ARG A 338 24.61 -12.82 -17.69
N GLU A 339 25.78 -12.68 -17.06
CA GLU A 339 27.08 -12.81 -17.73
C GLU A 339 27.87 -14.04 -17.26
N ARG A 340 28.88 -14.48 -18.03
CA ARG A 340 29.82 -15.53 -17.59
C ARG A 340 30.73 -14.95 -16.49
N GLY A 341 30.20 -14.79 -15.28
CA GLY A 341 30.88 -14.30 -14.08
C GLY A 341 30.23 -14.86 -12.80
N ASP A 342 30.94 -14.76 -11.67
CA ASP A 342 30.50 -15.27 -10.37
C ASP A 342 29.53 -14.28 -9.69
N GLY A 343 28.23 -14.56 -9.71
CA GLY A 343 27.22 -13.86 -8.91
C GLY A 343 25.87 -13.71 -9.63
N ALA A 344 24.75 -13.77 -8.91
CA ALA A 344 23.46 -13.36 -9.45
C ALA A 344 23.37 -11.84 -9.38
N ASP A 345 23.15 -11.16 -10.51
CA ASP A 345 23.39 -9.73 -10.67
C ASP A 345 22.17 -8.95 -11.17
N SER A 346 21.06 -9.61 -11.48
CA SER A 346 19.83 -8.92 -11.87
C SER A 346 18.55 -9.73 -11.63
N SER A 347 17.42 -9.03 -11.50
CA SER A 347 16.06 -9.59 -11.48
C SER A 347 15.22 -9.19 -12.72
N GLY A 348 14.09 -9.87 -12.93
CA GLY A 348 13.15 -9.51 -14.00
C GLY A 348 12.51 -8.14 -13.77
N PHE A 349 12.24 -7.81 -12.50
CA PHE A 349 11.67 -6.53 -12.09
C PHE A 349 12.60 -5.37 -12.44
N GLU A 350 13.86 -5.43 -12.04
CA GLU A 350 14.88 -4.42 -12.37
C GLU A 350 14.93 -4.15 -13.85
N HIS A 351 15.01 -5.21 -14.63
CA HIS A 351 15.22 -5.12 -16.05
C HIS A 351 14.05 -4.51 -16.81
N VAL A 352 12.83 -4.86 -16.40
CA VAL A 352 11.60 -4.36 -17.04
C VAL A 352 11.28 -2.93 -16.56
N PHE A 353 11.35 -2.69 -15.25
CA PHE A 353 10.82 -1.47 -14.63
C PHE A 353 11.88 -0.41 -14.29
N SER A 354 13.04 -0.80 -13.73
CA SER A 354 14.09 0.15 -13.32
C SER A 354 14.92 0.65 -14.51
N GLY A 355 15.23 -0.27 -15.44
CA GLY A 355 16.14 -0.02 -16.56
C GLY A 355 17.61 -0.17 -16.18
N GLU A 356 18.45 -0.42 -17.18
CA GLU A 356 19.89 -0.65 -17.00
C GLU A 356 20.71 0.07 -18.09
N VAL A 357 21.91 0.52 -17.74
CA VAL A 357 22.88 1.02 -18.73
C VAL A 357 23.86 -0.10 -19.07
N LYS A 358 23.77 -0.60 -20.31
CA LYS A 358 24.68 -1.64 -20.82
C LYS A 358 25.40 -1.18 -22.07
N ASN A 359 26.73 -1.23 -22.07
CA ASN A 359 27.58 -0.83 -23.20
C ASN A 359 27.28 0.59 -23.73
N GLY A 360 27.01 1.54 -22.82
CA GLY A 360 26.67 2.93 -23.19
C GLY A 360 25.31 3.08 -23.87
N LYS A 361 24.38 2.15 -23.63
CA LYS A 361 23.01 2.20 -24.10
C LYS A 361 22.05 1.91 -22.95
N VAL A 362 20.96 2.65 -22.90
CA VAL A 362 19.84 2.36 -22.00
C VAL A 362 19.05 1.17 -22.54
N SER A 363 18.88 0.15 -21.71
CA SER A 363 18.06 -1.05 -21.94
C SER A 363 16.96 -1.09 -20.87
N GLY A 364 15.76 -1.55 -21.22
CA GLY A 364 14.60 -1.41 -20.33
C GLY A 364 14.20 0.07 -20.17
N PHE A 365 13.72 0.46 -18.98
CA PHE A 365 13.24 1.82 -18.68
C PHE A 365 12.05 2.23 -19.56
N HIS A 366 10.91 1.58 -19.33
CA HIS A 366 9.65 1.86 -20.05
C HIS A 366 8.50 2.28 -19.12
N ASN A 367 8.70 2.22 -17.80
CA ASN A 367 7.65 2.50 -16.84
C ASN A 367 7.56 4.01 -16.52
N TRP A 368 6.34 4.55 -16.54
CA TRP A 368 6.12 5.98 -16.35
C TRP A 368 6.38 6.45 -14.92
N ILE A 369 6.20 5.60 -13.91
CA ILE A 369 6.48 5.95 -12.51
C ILE A 369 7.99 6.13 -12.33
N GLN A 370 8.79 5.19 -12.84
CA GLN A 370 10.25 5.32 -12.86
C GLN A 370 10.70 6.56 -13.65
N PHE A 371 10.08 6.80 -14.81
CA PHE A 371 10.35 7.99 -15.62
C PHE A 371 10.13 9.27 -14.83
N TYR A 372 8.96 9.42 -14.23
CA TYR A 372 8.61 10.57 -13.41
C TYR A 372 9.57 10.75 -12.22
N LEU A 373 9.91 9.67 -11.52
CA LEU A 373 10.83 9.73 -10.37
C LEU A 373 12.24 10.18 -10.78
N GLU A 374 12.76 9.68 -11.89
CA GLU A 374 14.08 10.04 -12.39
C GLU A 374 14.11 11.43 -13.04
N GLU A 375 13.05 11.84 -13.73
CA GLU A 375 12.90 13.20 -14.27
C GLU A 375 12.90 14.22 -13.12
N ARG A 376 12.20 13.93 -12.02
CA ARG A 376 12.23 14.77 -10.81
C ARG A 376 13.59 14.86 -10.12
N LYS A 377 14.43 13.83 -10.26
CA LYS A 377 15.82 13.86 -9.78
C LYS A 377 16.74 14.64 -10.72
N GLY A 378 16.28 14.99 -11.92
CA GLY A 378 17.08 15.59 -12.98
C GLY A 378 17.97 14.59 -13.72
N ASN A 379 17.70 13.29 -13.57
CA ASN A 379 18.46 12.22 -14.21
C ASN A 379 17.92 11.91 -15.62
N VAL A 380 16.64 12.18 -15.86
CA VAL A 380 15.99 12.05 -17.17
C VAL A 380 15.80 13.42 -17.79
N ASP A 381 16.10 13.49 -19.08
CA ASP A 381 15.94 14.67 -19.94
C ASP A 381 15.12 14.25 -21.17
N TYR A 382 13.82 14.56 -21.14
CA TYR A 382 12.87 14.24 -22.20
C TYR A 382 13.18 15.02 -23.48
N LYS A 383 13.21 14.35 -24.64
CA LYS A 383 13.63 14.94 -25.93
C LYS A 383 12.52 15.07 -26.97
N GLY A 384 11.28 14.79 -26.59
CA GLY A 384 10.10 14.82 -27.45
C GLY A 384 9.56 13.43 -27.79
N TYR A 385 8.29 13.39 -28.21
CA TYR A 385 7.61 12.16 -28.59
C TYR A 385 7.94 11.78 -30.04
N ILE A 386 7.84 10.49 -30.33
CA ILE A 386 8.12 9.89 -31.63
C ILE A 386 6.81 9.55 -32.30
N LYS A 387 6.59 10.13 -33.48
CA LYS A 387 5.36 9.88 -34.25
C LYS A 387 5.29 8.41 -34.73
N PRO A 388 4.12 7.74 -34.60
CA PRO A 388 3.91 6.39 -35.13
C PRO A 388 4.21 6.30 -36.63
N ARG A 389 4.56 5.10 -37.10
CA ARG A 389 4.74 4.84 -38.54
C ARG A 389 3.39 4.50 -39.18
N GLY A 390 2.52 5.51 -39.38
CA GLY A 390 1.17 5.34 -39.94
C GLY A 390 0.74 6.43 -40.91
N ARG A 391 -0.38 6.22 -41.62
CA ARG A 391 -1.00 7.20 -42.56
C ARG A 391 -1.90 8.22 -41.89
N VAL A 392 -2.22 8.03 -40.62
CA VAL A 392 -3.15 8.89 -39.87
C VAL A 392 -2.33 9.97 -39.17
N GLU A 393 -2.74 11.22 -39.34
CA GLU A 393 -2.11 12.41 -38.77
C GLU A 393 -2.67 12.73 -37.37
N ASP A 394 -3.12 11.72 -36.62
CA ASP A 394 -3.70 11.96 -35.31
C ASP A 394 -2.64 12.52 -34.36
N VAL A 395 -3.08 13.49 -33.56
CA VAL A 395 -2.20 14.38 -32.80
C VAL A 395 -1.97 13.75 -31.44
N THR A 396 -0.75 13.26 -31.21
CA THR A 396 -0.31 12.90 -29.86
C THR A 396 -0.50 14.10 -28.93
N ASN A 397 -1.16 13.89 -27.80
CA ASN A 397 -1.60 14.96 -26.92
C ASN A 397 -1.41 14.63 -25.41
N ASP A 398 -1.70 15.59 -24.53
CA ASP A 398 -1.40 15.51 -23.09
C ASP A 398 -2.28 14.50 -22.31
N ASP A 399 -3.33 13.94 -22.92
CA ASP A 399 -4.18 12.89 -22.34
C ASP A 399 -3.88 11.45 -22.83
N ASP A 400 -2.90 11.30 -23.74
CA ASP A 400 -2.53 9.99 -24.28
C ASP A 400 -1.96 9.05 -23.20
N HIS A 401 -2.54 7.86 -23.12
CA HIS A 401 -2.10 6.81 -22.21
C HIS A 401 -0.98 5.92 -22.77
N VAL A 402 -0.56 6.13 -24.02
CA VAL A 402 0.59 5.44 -24.62
C VAL A 402 1.43 6.45 -25.38
N LEU A 403 2.70 6.61 -24.97
CA LEU A 403 3.63 7.50 -25.65
C LEU A 403 4.88 6.76 -26.08
N THR A 404 5.26 6.92 -27.35
CA THR A 404 6.61 6.59 -27.79
C THR A 404 7.48 7.82 -27.61
N ILE A 405 8.52 7.73 -26.78
CA ILE A 405 9.37 8.87 -26.37
C ILE A 405 10.84 8.61 -26.63
N GLN A 406 11.59 9.71 -26.76
CA GLN A 406 13.04 9.74 -26.73
C GLN A 406 13.48 10.56 -25.51
N PHE A 407 14.53 10.11 -24.81
CA PHE A 407 15.07 10.81 -23.66
C PHE A 407 16.53 10.44 -23.42
N ASP A 408 17.25 11.30 -22.71
CA ASP A 408 18.55 10.95 -22.13
C ASP A 408 18.34 10.53 -20.67
N TRP A 409 19.04 9.48 -20.22
CA TRP A 409 19.11 9.09 -18.81
C TRP A 409 20.56 9.07 -18.35
N ASN A 410 20.88 9.87 -17.34
CA ASN A 410 22.26 10.10 -16.88
C ASN A 410 23.22 10.49 -18.02
N GLY A 411 22.72 11.27 -18.99
CA GLY A 411 23.46 11.71 -20.17
C GLY A 411 23.63 10.65 -21.27
N ILE A 412 22.92 9.52 -21.19
CA ILE A 412 22.94 8.45 -22.20
C ILE A 412 21.60 8.41 -22.94
N GLU A 413 21.67 8.59 -24.25
CA GLU A 413 20.51 8.63 -25.15
C GLU A 413 19.81 7.27 -25.23
N LYS A 414 18.51 7.25 -24.92
CA LYS A 414 17.58 6.17 -25.29
C LYS A 414 16.81 6.60 -26.53
N MET A 415 17.17 5.98 -27.67
CA MET A 415 16.70 6.37 -29.00
C MET A 415 15.16 6.40 -29.14
N VAL A 416 14.49 5.35 -28.67
CA VAL A 416 13.03 5.16 -28.75
C VAL A 416 12.62 4.22 -27.61
N GLY A 417 11.57 4.56 -26.85
CA GLY A 417 10.87 3.65 -25.96
C GLY A 417 9.39 3.99 -25.91
N THR A 418 8.51 2.99 -25.99
CA THR A 418 7.08 3.19 -25.74
C THR A 418 6.79 2.91 -24.27
N SER A 419 5.96 3.75 -23.67
CA SER A 419 5.56 3.70 -22.28
C SER A 419 4.04 3.81 -22.18
N PHE A 420 3.43 2.98 -21.34
CA PHE A 420 2.09 3.27 -20.82
C PHE A 420 2.18 4.43 -19.84
N ILE A 421 1.23 5.37 -19.88
CA ILE A 421 1.15 6.53 -18.99
C ILE A 421 -0.09 6.41 -18.10
N GLY A 422 0.11 6.66 -16.81
CA GLY A 422 -0.96 6.68 -15.81
C GLY A 422 -1.45 5.31 -15.34
N VAL A 423 -1.15 4.21 -16.04
CA VAL A 423 -1.52 2.85 -15.62
C VAL A 423 -0.96 2.49 -14.24
N SER A 424 -1.65 1.64 -13.49
CA SER A 424 -1.14 1.21 -12.18
C SER A 424 0.02 0.21 -12.30
N PRO A 425 0.84 0.04 -11.23
CA PRO A 425 1.88 -0.99 -11.21
C PRO A 425 1.34 -2.40 -11.47
N GLU A 426 0.17 -2.72 -10.90
CA GLU A 426 -0.46 -4.03 -11.04
C GLU A 426 -0.98 -4.30 -12.46
N PHE A 427 -1.34 -3.28 -13.24
CA PHE A 427 -1.69 -3.44 -14.65
C PHE A 427 -0.50 -3.94 -15.47
N GLU A 428 0.65 -3.27 -15.39
CA GLU A 428 1.83 -3.69 -16.15
C GLU A 428 2.34 -5.06 -15.68
N ILE A 429 2.37 -5.33 -14.37
CA ILE A 429 2.74 -6.65 -13.84
C ILE A 429 1.81 -7.73 -14.37
N ALA A 430 0.49 -7.50 -14.35
CA ALA A 430 -0.50 -8.46 -14.84
C ALA A 430 -0.33 -8.71 -16.35
N LEU A 431 -0.26 -7.64 -17.16
CA LEU A 431 -0.10 -7.71 -18.61
C LEU A 431 1.13 -8.54 -18.99
N TYR A 432 2.29 -8.19 -18.42
CA TYR A 432 3.54 -8.85 -18.74
C TYR A 432 3.60 -10.28 -18.18
N THR A 433 2.94 -10.55 -17.05
CA THR A 433 2.82 -11.92 -16.53
C THR A 433 1.94 -12.80 -17.43
N MET A 434 0.80 -12.28 -17.92
CA MET A 434 -0.05 -13.02 -18.87
C MET A 434 0.71 -13.32 -20.17
N CYS A 435 1.43 -12.34 -20.74
CA CYS A 435 2.26 -12.56 -21.92
C CYS A 435 3.38 -13.58 -21.65
N PHE A 436 4.02 -13.53 -20.48
CA PHE A 436 5.08 -14.46 -20.12
C PHE A 436 4.58 -15.91 -19.98
N LEU A 437 3.41 -16.12 -19.38
CA LEU A 437 2.86 -17.45 -19.10
C LEU A 437 2.11 -18.05 -20.29
N LEU A 438 1.40 -17.22 -21.07
CA LEU A 438 0.44 -17.68 -22.09
C LEU A 438 0.80 -17.22 -23.51
N GLY A 439 1.62 -16.17 -23.62
CA GLY A 439 1.94 -15.52 -24.89
C GLY A 439 3.20 -16.06 -25.56
N GLU A 440 3.57 -15.39 -26.64
CA GLU A 440 4.79 -15.62 -27.41
C GLU A 440 5.79 -14.48 -27.18
N GLU A 441 6.89 -14.45 -27.95
CA GLU A 441 7.82 -13.31 -27.89
C GLU A 441 7.16 -12.01 -28.38
N GLU A 442 6.25 -12.11 -29.36
CA GLU A 442 5.46 -10.99 -29.88
C GLU A 442 3.98 -11.24 -29.63
N ASN A 443 3.31 -10.29 -28.97
CA ASN A 443 1.91 -10.38 -28.58
C ASN A 443 1.18 -9.15 -29.12
N PRO A 444 0.65 -9.20 -30.35
CA PRO A 444 -0.11 -8.11 -30.92
C PRO A 444 -1.44 -7.96 -30.18
N VAL A 445 -1.73 -6.75 -29.71
CA VAL A 445 -2.97 -6.40 -29.01
C VAL A 445 -3.46 -5.04 -29.48
N GLU A 446 -4.75 -4.82 -29.37
CA GLU A 446 -5.37 -3.51 -29.56
C GLU A 446 -5.88 -3.05 -28.20
N LEU A 447 -5.62 -1.79 -27.85
CA LEU A 447 -6.03 -1.20 -26.59
C LEU A 447 -6.87 0.04 -26.84
N ASN A 448 -8.15 -0.04 -26.51
CA ASN A 448 -9.06 1.10 -26.48
C ASN A 448 -9.05 1.72 -25.08
N THR A 449 -8.61 2.96 -24.99
CA THR A 449 -8.49 3.71 -23.75
C THR A 449 -9.75 4.49 -23.38
N GLY A 450 -10.72 4.53 -24.29
CA GLY A 450 -11.95 5.32 -24.23
C GLY A 450 -11.89 6.60 -25.07
N THR A 451 -10.70 7.19 -25.22
CA THR A 451 -10.43 8.35 -26.09
C THR A 451 -9.72 7.92 -27.36
N ASP A 452 -8.73 7.05 -27.22
CA ASP A 452 -7.83 6.62 -28.28
C ASP A 452 -7.72 5.10 -28.34
N VAL A 453 -7.50 4.60 -29.54
CA VAL A 453 -7.18 3.20 -29.80
C VAL A 453 -5.73 3.10 -30.24
N PHE A 454 -5.00 2.22 -29.55
CA PHE A 454 -3.60 1.93 -29.84
C PHE A 454 -3.45 0.50 -30.33
N GLY A 455 -2.88 0.35 -31.53
CA GLY A 455 -2.30 -0.92 -31.95
C GLY A 455 -0.97 -1.10 -31.24
N LEU A 456 -0.80 -2.19 -30.50
CA LEU A 456 0.37 -2.45 -29.67
C LEU A 456 0.95 -3.83 -29.97
N ASN A 457 2.25 -3.98 -29.79
CA ASN A 457 2.91 -5.27 -29.70
C ASN A 457 3.64 -5.37 -28.36
N VAL A 458 3.17 -6.23 -27.47
CA VAL A 458 3.83 -6.50 -26.20
C VAL A 458 4.92 -7.54 -26.45
N LYS A 459 6.17 -7.09 -26.41
CA LYS A 459 7.33 -7.97 -26.55
C LYS A 459 7.71 -8.55 -25.22
N CYS A 460 7.78 -9.87 -25.11
CA CYS A 460 8.09 -10.57 -23.87
C CYS A 460 9.15 -11.66 -24.10
N PHE A 461 10.40 -11.38 -23.73
CA PHE A 461 11.50 -12.33 -23.86
C PHE A 461 11.62 -13.20 -22.60
N ARG A 462 11.94 -14.49 -22.77
CA ARG A 462 12.17 -15.41 -21.65
C ARG A 462 13.65 -15.63 -21.42
N TYR A 463 14.10 -15.56 -20.17
CA TYR A 463 15.46 -15.89 -19.78
C TYR A 463 15.50 -17.21 -19.01
N ALA A 464 16.42 -18.10 -19.38
CA ALA A 464 16.59 -19.42 -18.76
C ALA A 464 15.29 -20.25 -18.64
N GLY A 465 14.33 -20.05 -19.55
CA GLY A 465 13.06 -20.77 -19.65
C GLY A 465 11.99 -20.41 -18.63
N ASN A 466 12.35 -19.97 -17.42
CA ASN A 466 11.40 -19.72 -16.33
C ASN A 466 11.52 -18.34 -15.66
N LYS A 467 12.23 -17.40 -16.28
CA LYS A 467 12.36 -16.02 -15.79
C LYS A 467 11.95 -15.04 -16.87
N ILE A 468 11.32 -13.95 -16.47
CA ILE A 468 11.02 -12.87 -17.41
C ILE A 468 12.33 -12.13 -17.75
N GLY A 469 12.54 -11.95 -19.06
CA GLY A 469 13.63 -11.20 -19.64
C GLY A 469 13.18 -9.78 -19.98
N THR A 470 13.71 -9.21 -21.06
CA THR A 470 13.23 -7.91 -21.55
C THR A 470 11.75 -8.00 -21.87
N THR A 471 10.95 -7.10 -21.31
CA THR A 471 9.53 -7.00 -21.64
C THR A 471 9.16 -5.54 -21.74
N PHE A 472 8.50 -5.18 -22.84
CA PHE A 472 8.08 -3.80 -23.11
C PHE A 472 7.02 -3.78 -24.19
N VAL A 473 6.29 -2.67 -24.26
CA VAL A 473 5.31 -2.41 -25.32
C VAL A 473 5.96 -1.65 -26.47
N GLU A 474 5.51 -1.91 -27.70
CA GLU A 474 5.77 -1.09 -28.88
C GLU A 474 4.44 -0.63 -29.48
N ALA A 475 4.26 0.68 -29.69
CA ALA A 475 3.11 1.19 -30.43
C ALA A 475 3.30 0.95 -31.93
N THR A 476 2.33 0.30 -32.56
CA THR A 476 2.28 0.04 -34.01
C THR A 476 1.33 0.99 -34.73
N GLU A 477 0.20 1.34 -34.11
CA GLU A 477 -0.85 2.21 -34.67
C GLU A 477 -1.47 3.07 -33.56
N HIS A 478 -2.04 4.22 -33.92
CA HIS A 478 -2.76 5.14 -33.02
C HIS A 478 -3.84 5.86 -33.84
N TYR A 479 -5.09 5.84 -33.36
CA TYR A 479 -6.21 6.60 -33.92
C TYR A 479 -7.29 6.89 -32.85
N GLU A 480 -8.09 7.94 -33.06
CA GLU A 480 -9.22 8.26 -32.18
C GLU A 480 -10.28 7.12 -32.16
N ALA A 481 -10.87 6.85 -30.99
CA ALA A 481 -11.74 5.69 -30.72
C ALA A 481 -13.16 5.75 -31.33
#